data_AF-A0A7M2C2T4-F1
#
_entry.id   AF-A0A7M2C2T4-F1
#
_cell.length_a   1.000
_cell.length_b   1.000
_cell.length_c   1.000
_cell.angle_alpha   90.00
_cell.angle_beta   90.00
_cell.angle_gamma   90.00
#
_symmetry.space_group_name_H-M   'P 1'
#
loop_
_entity.id
_entity.type
_entity.pdbx_description
1 polymer ?
#
loop_
_entity_poly.entity_id
_entity_poly.type
_entity_poly.pdbx_seq_one_letter_code
_entity_poly.pdbx_strand_id
1 'polypeptide(L)'
;MELVNVIPSLITGLITGLIALGGVVYTQRQAAAREAEKWARDQSQSAADHERQRRLWAKDHRYKAHLSFIAEYRRLQHWMAIYTRVGIPGTETPQPDWTKDLITKLMDVELFASAEAAVAARRLAGATTKLREGTVGAMMEADEAFLEYRKLVQRDLDLDETELPSWRDEIQTSN
;
A
#
# COMPACT_ATOMS: atom_id res chain seq x y z
N MET A 1 -85.51 -21.53 -26.27
CA MET A 1 -84.62 -20.36 -26.27
C MET A 1 -83.93 -20.30 -24.91
N GLU A 2 -82.77 -20.94 -24.82
CA GLU A 2 -81.95 -20.96 -23.60
C GLU A 2 -80.89 -19.86 -23.73
N LEU A 3 -81.04 -18.79 -22.95
CA LEU A 3 -80.14 -17.64 -22.99
C LEU A 3 -79.61 -17.24 -21.60
N VAL A 4 -79.65 -18.15 -20.62
CA VAL A 4 -79.48 -17.77 -19.20
C VAL A 4 -78.12 -18.11 -18.58
N ASN A 5 -77.27 -18.94 -19.20
CA ASN A 5 -76.07 -19.47 -18.51
C ASN A 5 -74.69 -18.87 -18.89
N VAL A 6 -74.60 -17.86 -19.76
CA VAL A 6 -73.28 -17.37 -20.25
C VAL A 6 -72.77 -16.12 -19.49
N ILE A 7 -73.64 -15.44 -18.75
CA ILE A 7 -73.30 -14.18 -18.05
C ILE A 7 -72.41 -14.39 -16.81
N PRO A 8 -72.59 -15.43 -15.97
CA PRO A 8 -71.78 -15.59 -14.76
C PRO A 8 -70.30 -15.86 -15.08
N SER A 9 -70.01 -16.65 -16.12
CA SER A 9 -68.63 -17.07 -16.46
C SER A 9 -67.77 -15.93 -16.99
N LEU A 10 -68.37 -14.97 -17.71
CA LEU A 10 -67.67 -13.78 -18.22
C LEU A 10 -67.31 -12.81 -17.10
N ILE A 11 -68.21 -12.57 -16.15
CA ILE A 11 -67.97 -11.69 -14.98
C ILE A 11 -66.92 -12.32 -14.07
N THR A 12 -67.02 -13.62 -13.81
CA THR A 12 -66.06 -14.34 -12.98
C THR A 12 -64.67 -14.31 -13.61
N GLY A 13 -64.54 -14.58 -14.92
CA GLY A 13 -63.27 -14.53 -15.64
C GLY A 13 -62.62 -13.13 -15.65
N LEU A 14 -63.42 -12.06 -15.76
CA LEU A 14 -62.92 -10.68 -15.74
C LEU A 14 -62.39 -10.28 -14.34
N ILE A 15 -63.11 -10.67 -13.29
CA ILE A 15 -62.72 -10.40 -11.89
C ILE A 15 -61.44 -11.18 -11.55
N THR A 16 -61.36 -12.47 -11.93
CA THR A 16 -60.15 -13.27 -11.70
C THR A 16 -58.94 -12.72 -12.47
N GLY A 17 -59.14 -12.25 -13.71
CA GLY A 17 -58.08 -11.59 -14.50
C GLY A 17 -57.57 -10.28 -13.90
N LEU A 18 -58.47 -9.44 -13.38
CA LEU A 18 -58.11 -8.18 -12.71
C LEU A 18 -57.37 -8.40 -11.38
N ILE A 19 -57.77 -9.40 -10.59
CA ILE A 19 -57.09 -9.75 -9.33
C ILE A 19 -55.69 -10.31 -9.61
N ALA A 20 -55.54 -11.16 -10.63
CA ALA A 20 -54.25 -11.69 -11.04
C ALA A 20 -53.29 -10.58 -11.52
N LEU A 21 -53.77 -9.66 -12.37
CA LEU A 21 -52.97 -8.53 -12.85
C LEU A 21 -52.61 -7.55 -11.72
N GLY A 22 -53.54 -7.26 -10.81
CA GLY A 22 -53.29 -6.42 -9.64
C GLY A 22 -52.24 -7.01 -8.68
N GLY A 23 -52.29 -8.33 -8.46
CA GLY A 23 -51.31 -9.05 -7.64
C GLY A 23 -49.89 -9.06 -8.24
N VAL A 24 -49.77 -9.20 -9.57
CA VAL A 24 -48.47 -9.20 -10.26
C VAL A 24 -47.81 -7.82 -10.22
N VAL A 25 -48.55 -6.73 -10.42
CA VAL A 25 -47.98 -5.37 -10.36
C VAL A 25 -47.52 -5.02 -8.93
N TYR A 26 -48.28 -5.44 -7.91
CA TYR A 26 -47.92 -5.18 -6.52
C TYR A 26 -46.69 -5.98 -6.08
N THR A 27 -46.59 -7.25 -6.50
CA THR A 27 -45.42 -8.10 -6.22
C THR A 27 -44.16 -7.65 -6.96
N GLN A 28 -44.27 -7.17 -8.20
CA GLN A 28 -43.14 -6.58 -8.93
C GLN A 28 -42.60 -5.31 -8.28
N ARG A 29 -43.48 -4.42 -7.78
CA ARG A 29 -43.04 -3.20 -7.05
C ARG A 29 -42.36 -3.53 -5.73
N GLN A 30 -42.85 -4.54 -4.99
CA GLN A 30 -42.18 -4.99 -3.77
C GLN A 30 -40.85 -5.69 -4.07
N ALA A 31 -40.75 -6.46 -5.16
CA ALA A 31 -39.49 -7.08 -5.57
C ALA A 31 -38.44 -6.01 -5.93
N ALA A 32 -38.83 -5.01 -6.73
CA ALA A 32 -37.95 -3.89 -7.10
C ALA A 32 -37.49 -3.06 -5.87
N ALA A 33 -38.36 -2.84 -4.89
CA ALA A 33 -37.99 -2.15 -3.65
C ALA A 33 -36.97 -2.97 -2.83
N ARG A 34 -37.17 -4.28 -2.69
CA ARG A 34 -36.24 -5.17 -1.99
C ARG A 34 -34.91 -5.33 -2.73
N GLU A 35 -34.93 -5.31 -4.06
CA GLU A 35 -33.73 -5.33 -4.90
C GLU A 35 -32.94 -4.03 -4.79
N ALA A 36 -33.61 -2.87 -4.78
CA ALA A 36 -32.97 -1.58 -4.55
C ALA A 36 -32.32 -1.50 -3.15
N GLU A 37 -33.01 -1.99 -2.12
CA GLU A 37 -32.46 -2.07 -0.75
C GLU A 37 -31.29 -3.05 -0.62
N LYS A 38 -31.30 -4.16 -1.37
CA LYS A 38 -30.16 -5.09 -1.43
C LYS A 38 -29.00 -4.44 -2.15
N TRP A 39 -29.23 -3.85 -3.32
CA TRP A 39 -28.20 -3.19 -4.10
C TRP A 39 -27.53 -2.04 -3.35
N ALA A 40 -28.29 -1.23 -2.60
CA ALA A 40 -27.74 -0.18 -1.75
C ALA A 40 -26.86 -0.75 -0.61
N ARG A 41 -27.26 -1.88 -0.01
CA ARG A 41 -26.44 -2.57 0.99
C ARG A 41 -25.18 -3.16 0.38
N ASP A 42 -25.29 -3.80 -0.78
CA ASP A 42 -24.15 -4.41 -1.48
C ASP A 42 -23.14 -3.33 -1.95
N GLN A 43 -23.62 -2.18 -2.43
CA GLN A 43 -22.75 -1.04 -2.77
C GLN A 43 -22.01 -0.48 -1.55
N SER A 44 -22.69 -0.31 -0.43
CA SER A 44 -22.06 0.22 0.79
C SER A 44 -21.03 -0.75 1.37
N GLN A 45 -21.29 -2.05 1.32
CA GLN A 45 -20.31 -3.09 1.70
C GLN A 45 -19.12 -3.11 0.73
N SER A 46 -19.37 -3.10 -0.58
CA SER A 46 -18.32 -3.06 -1.60
C SER A 46 -17.44 -1.81 -1.46
N ALA A 47 -18.03 -0.63 -1.22
CA ALA A 47 -17.27 0.60 -1.01
C ALA A 47 -16.38 0.53 0.25
N ALA A 48 -16.90 -0.05 1.35
CA ALA A 48 -16.11 -0.25 2.56
C ALA A 48 -14.96 -1.24 2.35
N ASP A 49 -15.18 -2.31 1.58
CA ASP A 49 -14.15 -3.31 1.27
C ASP A 49 -13.06 -2.74 0.35
N HIS A 50 -13.45 -1.98 -0.68
CA HIS A 50 -12.50 -1.27 -1.54
C HIS A 50 -11.65 -0.27 -0.75
N GLU A 51 -12.26 0.45 0.19
CA GLU A 51 -11.53 1.37 1.06
C GLU A 51 -10.54 0.65 1.98
N ARG A 52 -10.92 -0.48 2.57
CA ARG A 52 -10.01 -1.32 3.37
C ARG A 52 -8.85 -1.83 2.52
N GLN A 53 -9.12 -2.34 1.31
CA GLN A 53 -8.10 -2.82 0.39
C GLN A 53 -7.12 -1.70 0.00
N ARG A 54 -7.61 -0.49 -0.30
CA ARG A 54 -6.74 0.66 -0.60
C ARG A 54 -5.82 1.01 0.55
N ARG A 55 -6.31 0.98 1.79
CA ARG A 55 -5.48 1.24 2.98
C ARG A 55 -4.41 0.18 3.18
N LEU A 56 -4.76 -1.10 3.03
CA LEU A 56 -3.81 -2.20 3.14
C LEU A 56 -2.74 -2.13 2.04
N TRP A 57 -3.16 -1.86 0.81
CA TRP A 57 -2.26 -1.65 -0.33
C TRP A 57 -1.30 -0.50 -0.07
N ALA A 58 -1.79 0.65 0.41
CA ALA A 58 -0.94 1.79 0.74
C ALA A 58 0.07 1.46 1.85
N LYS A 59 -0.35 0.73 2.90
CA LYS A 59 0.55 0.30 3.98
C LYS A 59 1.66 -0.63 3.47
N ASP A 60 1.29 -1.63 2.66
CA ASP A 60 2.25 -2.59 2.08
C ASP A 60 3.26 -1.92 1.15
N HIS A 61 2.80 -1.01 0.27
CA HIS A 61 3.69 -0.27 -0.61
C HIS A 61 4.65 0.66 0.15
N ARG A 62 4.16 1.32 1.21
CA ARG A 62 5.01 2.12 2.10
C ARG A 62 6.07 1.27 2.78
N TYR A 63 5.68 0.12 3.32
CA TYR A 63 6.60 -0.83 3.96
C TYR A 63 7.71 -1.28 3.00
N LYS A 64 7.33 -1.71 1.79
CA LYS A 64 8.26 -2.14 0.75
C LYS A 64 9.21 -1.03 0.31
N ALA A 65 8.71 0.19 0.14
CA ALA A 65 9.53 1.34 -0.21
C ALA A 65 10.63 1.58 0.82
N HIS A 66 10.27 1.66 2.11
CA HIS A 66 11.24 1.84 3.20
C HIS A 66 12.26 0.71 3.28
N LEU A 67 11.81 -0.53 3.26
CA LEU A 67 12.72 -1.69 3.34
C LEU A 67 13.70 -1.70 2.17
N SER A 68 13.23 -1.47 0.95
CA SER A 68 14.09 -1.51 -0.22
C SER A 68 15.18 -0.43 -0.20
N PHE A 69 14.83 0.77 0.28
CA PHE A 69 15.77 1.87 0.44
C PHE A 69 16.80 1.60 1.56
N ILE A 70 16.35 1.09 2.70
CA ILE A 70 17.24 0.70 3.82
C ILE A 70 18.22 -0.40 3.40
N ALA A 71 17.73 -1.43 2.72
CA ALA A 71 18.55 -2.54 2.25
C ALA A 71 19.66 -2.05 1.31
N GLU A 72 19.33 -1.15 0.38
CA GLU A 72 20.30 -0.59 -0.55
C GLU A 72 21.33 0.32 0.14
N TYR A 73 20.90 1.16 1.09
CA TYR A 73 21.82 1.94 1.92
C TYR A 73 22.82 1.03 2.67
N ARG A 74 22.34 -0.06 3.27
CA ARG A 74 23.22 -1.01 4.00
C ARG A 74 24.16 -1.75 3.07
N ARG A 75 23.70 -2.16 1.88
CA ARG A 75 24.55 -2.75 0.83
C ARG A 75 25.70 -1.81 0.50
N LEU A 76 25.40 -0.52 0.28
CA LEU A 76 26.40 0.51 0.00
C LEU A 76 27.33 0.76 1.19
N GLN A 77 26.81 0.76 2.41
CA GLN A 77 27.63 0.90 3.62
C GLN A 77 28.62 -0.26 3.78
N HIS A 78 28.16 -1.50 3.57
CA HIS A 78 29.01 -2.70 3.61
C HIS A 78 30.05 -2.69 2.50
N TRP A 79 29.62 -2.35 1.28
CA TRP A 79 30.52 -2.16 0.15
C TRP A 79 31.57 -1.10 0.49
N MET A 80 31.18 0.10 0.91
CA MET A 80 32.11 1.14 1.34
C MET A 80 33.08 0.65 2.42
N ALA A 81 32.63 -0.05 3.46
CA ALA A 81 33.50 -0.57 4.51
C ALA A 81 34.59 -1.55 4.02
N ILE A 82 34.34 -2.30 2.94
CA ILE A 82 35.34 -3.15 2.28
C ILE A 82 36.38 -2.29 1.55
N TYR A 83 35.94 -1.22 0.88
CA TYR A 83 36.78 -0.40 0.00
C TYR A 83 37.51 0.73 0.74
N THR A 84 36.97 1.27 1.84
CA THR A 84 37.53 2.39 2.61
C THR A 84 38.22 1.96 3.90
N ARG A 85 38.87 0.79 3.94
CA ARG A 85 39.81 0.49 5.05
C ARG A 85 40.85 1.60 5.15
N VAL A 86 40.65 2.48 6.12
CA VAL A 86 41.50 3.61 6.44
C VAL A 86 42.93 3.09 6.59
N GLY A 87 43.84 3.53 5.72
CA GLY A 87 45.25 3.15 5.75
C GLY A 87 45.72 2.13 4.71
N ILE A 88 44.85 1.61 3.84
CA ILE A 88 45.26 0.86 2.64
C ILE A 88 44.70 1.59 1.42
N PRO A 89 45.53 1.98 0.43
CA PRO A 89 45.02 2.56 -0.81
C PRO A 89 44.16 1.51 -1.53
N GLY A 90 42.84 1.63 -1.40
CA GLY A 90 41.88 0.93 -2.25
C GLY A 90 41.98 1.55 -3.65
N THR A 91 42.34 0.76 -4.64
CA THR A 91 42.63 1.20 -6.02
C THR A 91 41.40 1.65 -6.82
N GLU A 92 40.19 1.51 -6.27
CA GLU A 92 38.95 1.86 -6.97
C GLU A 92 38.14 2.88 -6.18
N THR A 93 37.99 4.07 -6.76
CA THR A 93 37.05 5.09 -6.30
C THR A 93 35.65 4.73 -6.79
N PRO A 94 34.58 4.94 -6.00
CA PRO A 94 33.23 4.74 -6.48
C PRO A 94 32.99 5.52 -7.78
N GLN A 95 32.48 4.83 -8.80
CA GLN A 95 32.07 5.45 -10.06
C GLN A 95 30.98 6.51 -9.79
N PRO A 96 30.81 7.53 -10.64
CA PRO A 96 29.82 8.58 -10.40
C PRO A 96 28.39 8.09 -10.16
N ASP A 97 28.03 6.94 -10.70
CA ASP A 97 26.70 6.32 -10.62
C ASP A 97 26.55 5.27 -9.50
N TRP A 98 27.53 5.14 -8.61
CA TRP A 98 27.54 4.13 -7.54
C TRP A 98 26.33 4.20 -6.59
N THR A 99 25.66 5.36 -6.47
CA THR A 99 24.43 5.55 -5.68
C THR A 99 23.14 5.52 -6.49
N LYS A 100 23.19 5.19 -7.80
CA LYS A 100 22.02 5.21 -8.69
C LYS A 100 20.86 4.37 -8.16
N ASP A 101 21.14 3.18 -7.65
CA ASP A 101 20.10 2.29 -7.12
C ASP A 101 19.49 2.87 -5.84
N LEU A 102 20.30 3.47 -4.96
CA LEU A 102 19.82 4.19 -3.78
C LEU A 102 18.90 5.35 -4.15
N ILE A 103 19.27 6.15 -5.16
CA ILE A 103 18.44 7.26 -5.68
C ILE A 103 17.15 6.73 -6.30
N THR A 104 17.20 5.59 -7.00
CA THR A 104 16.01 4.95 -7.57
C THR A 104 15.05 4.51 -6.46
N LYS A 105 15.55 3.89 -5.38
CA LYS A 105 14.74 3.49 -4.22
C LYS A 105 14.21 4.67 -3.40
N LEU A 106 14.93 5.79 -3.40
CA LEU A 106 14.46 7.03 -2.79
C LEU A 106 13.16 7.51 -3.43
N MET A 107 13.02 7.39 -4.76
CA MET A 107 11.79 7.80 -5.45
C MET A 107 10.55 7.04 -4.95
N ASP A 108 10.69 5.75 -4.65
CA ASP A 108 9.61 4.93 -4.08
C ASP A 108 9.24 5.44 -2.68
N VAL A 109 10.22 5.81 -1.85
CA VAL A 109 9.98 6.40 -0.54
C VAL A 109 9.27 7.76 -0.67
N GLU A 110 9.70 8.61 -1.60
CA GLU A 110 9.07 9.90 -1.84
C GLU A 110 7.62 9.78 -2.33
N LEU A 111 7.28 8.69 -3.01
CA LEU A 111 5.94 8.44 -3.53
C LEU A 111 4.98 7.88 -2.46
N PHE A 112 5.45 6.98 -1.59
CA PHE A 112 4.59 6.22 -0.68
C PHE A 112 4.70 6.57 0.80
N ALA A 113 5.80 7.21 1.23
CA ALA A 113 6.03 7.53 2.64
C ALA A 113 5.41 8.88 3.05
N SER A 114 5.42 9.14 4.36
CA SER A 114 5.17 10.47 4.90
C SER A 114 6.22 11.48 4.43
N ALA A 115 5.82 12.75 4.36
CA ALA A 115 6.71 13.84 3.94
C ALA A 115 7.98 13.94 4.81
N GLU A 116 7.87 13.71 6.11
CA GLU A 116 9.02 13.74 7.02
C GLU A 116 10.00 12.60 6.73
N ALA A 117 9.50 11.38 6.54
CA ALA A 117 10.34 10.24 6.20
C ALA A 117 11.02 10.42 4.83
N ALA A 118 10.31 11.00 3.85
CA ALA A 118 10.89 11.34 2.55
C ALA A 118 12.03 12.38 2.66
N VAL A 119 11.86 13.42 3.48
CA VAL A 119 12.92 14.41 3.73
C VAL A 119 14.13 13.78 4.40
N ALA A 120 13.93 12.93 5.41
CA ALA A 120 15.02 12.22 6.07
C ALA A 120 15.72 11.22 5.12
N ALA A 121 14.97 10.53 4.25
CA ALA A 121 15.53 9.66 3.22
C ALA A 121 16.43 10.44 2.24
N ARG A 122 16.00 11.64 1.80
CA ARG A 122 16.83 12.53 0.96
C ARG A 122 18.12 12.92 1.66
N ARG A 123 18.05 13.28 2.95
CA ARG A 123 19.24 13.62 3.75
C ARG A 123 20.20 12.44 3.83
N LEU A 124 19.68 11.23 4.10
CA LEU A 124 20.47 10.01 4.13
C LEU A 124 21.13 9.72 2.77
N ALA A 125 20.39 9.82 1.67
CA ALA A 125 20.94 9.63 0.32
C ALA A 125 22.04 10.66 -0.02
N GLY A 126 21.84 11.92 0.39
CA GLY A 126 22.83 12.98 0.28
C GLY A 126 24.10 12.68 1.08
N ALA A 127 23.96 12.34 2.36
CA ALA A 127 25.08 11.96 3.22
C ALA A 127 25.83 10.73 2.69
N THR A 128 25.10 9.74 2.17
CA THR A 128 25.70 8.54 1.54
C THR A 128 26.50 8.90 0.30
N THR A 129 26.00 9.80 -0.54
CA THR A 129 26.70 10.24 -1.76
C THR A 129 28.01 10.97 -1.43
N LYS A 130 28.02 11.76 -0.35
CA LYS A 130 29.24 12.45 0.14
C LYS A 130 30.32 11.49 0.64
N LEU A 131 30.02 10.22 0.95
CA LEU A 131 31.04 9.26 1.38
C LEU A 131 32.16 9.08 0.34
N ARG A 132 31.85 9.30 -0.95
CA ARG A 132 32.84 9.27 -2.03
C ARG A 132 33.94 10.33 -1.87
N GLU A 133 33.62 11.45 -1.25
CA GLU A 133 34.58 12.56 -1.04
C GLU A 133 35.61 12.21 0.04
N GLY A 134 35.39 11.15 0.83
CA GLY A 134 36.33 10.69 1.85
C GLY A 134 36.56 11.70 2.98
N THR A 135 35.64 12.64 3.17
CA THR A 135 35.75 13.67 4.20
C THR A 135 35.66 13.05 5.60
N VAL A 136 36.48 13.55 6.52
CA VAL A 136 36.49 13.11 7.92
C VAL A 136 35.11 13.40 8.52
N GLY A 137 34.44 12.35 9.01
CA GLY A 137 33.10 12.47 9.60
C GLY A 137 31.93 12.18 8.66
N ALA A 138 32.15 11.99 7.35
CA ALA A 138 31.06 11.67 6.41
C ALA A 138 30.31 10.38 6.79
N MET A 139 31.03 9.38 7.30
CA MET A 139 30.44 8.14 7.80
C MET A 139 29.54 8.38 9.01
N MET A 140 29.97 9.26 9.92
CA MET A 140 29.19 9.63 11.10
C MET A 140 27.93 10.40 10.71
N GLU A 141 28.03 11.34 9.76
CA GLU A 141 26.87 12.07 9.19
C GLU A 141 25.86 11.09 8.55
N ALA A 142 26.34 10.09 7.81
CA ALA A 142 25.48 9.08 7.20
C ALA A 142 24.80 8.18 8.24
N ASP A 143 25.51 7.76 9.29
CA ASP A 143 24.95 6.95 10.38
C ASP A 143 23.92 7.74 11.20
N GLU A 144 24.18 9.03 11.50
CA GLU A 144 23.23 9.92 12.18
C GLU A 144 21.95 10.11 11.35
N ALA A 145 22.10 10.40 10.06
CA ALA A 145 20.98 10.53 9.14
C ALA A 145 20.17 9.22 9.03
N PHE A 146 20.84 8.06 9.09
CA PHE A 146 20.17 6.77 9.11
C PHE A 146 19.36 6.55 10.38
N LEU A 147 19.90 6.93 11.55
CA LEU A 147 19.18 6.82 12.82
C LEU A 147 17.95 7.74 12.87
N GLU A 148 18.06 8.97 12.35
CA GLU A 148 16.91 9.88 12.22
C GLU A 148 15.84 9.27 11.30
N TYR A 149 16.26 8.79 10.12
CA TYR A 149 15.36 8.16 9.17
C TYR A 149 14.67 6.92 9.76
N ARG A 150 15.42 6.04 10.44
CA ARG A 150 14.87 4.83 11.06
C ARG A 150 13.74 5.14 12.05
N LYS A 151 13.90 6.16 12.90
CA LYS A 151 12.86 6.57 13.85
C LYS A 151 11.58 7.01 13.14
N LEU A 152 11.72 7.72 12.02
CA LEU A 152 10.59 8.14 11.22
C LEU A 152 9.91 6.97 10.52
N VAL A 153 10.68 5.98 10.04
CA VAL A 153 10.15 4.74 9.46
C VAL A 153 9.34 3.94 10.49
N GLN A 154 9.84 3.80 11.72
CA GLN A 154 9.12 3.13 12.81
C GLN A 154 7.76 3.80 13.06
N ARG A 155 7.77 5.14 13.15
CA ARG A 155 6.53 5.91 13.33
C ARG A 155 5.59 5.81 12.13
N ASP A 156 6.11 5.84 10.90
CA ASP A 156 5.31 5.88 9.67
C ASP A 156 4.69 4.51 9.31
N LEU A 157 5.25 3.44 9.87
CA LEU A 157 4.78 2.07 9.72
C LEU A 157 4.04 1.53 10.95
N ASP A 158 4.03 2.31 12.04
CA ASP A 158 3.49 1.92 13.35
C ASP A 158 4.15 0.61 13.84
N LEU A 159 5.49 0.59 13.80
CA LEU A 159 6.32 -0.55 14.19
C LEU A 159 6.98 -0.30 15.53
N ASP A 160 7.01 -1.35 16.36
CA ASP A 160 7.83 -1.35 17.57
C ASP A 160 9.32 -1.38 17.23
N GLU A 161 10.17 -0.93 18.16
CA GLU A 161 11.63 -0.83 17.92
C GLU A 161 12.26 -2.18 17.52
N THR A 162 11.69 -3.27 18.02
CA THR A 162 12.06 -4.67 17.79
C THR A 162 11.55 -5.27 16.48
N GLU A 163 10.55 -4.65 15.84
CA GLU A 163 9.89 -5.19 14.64
C GLU A 163 10.57 -4.76 13.34
N LEU A 164 11.39 -3.71 13.39
CA LEU A 164 12.36 -3.51 12.33
C LEU A 164 13.46 -4.56 12.47
N PRO A 165 13.79 -5.31 11.40
CA PRO A 165 14.84 -6.30 11.46
C PRO A 165 16.09 -5.72 12.13
N SER A 166 16.49 -6.36 13.22
CA SER A 166 17.83 -6.29 13.73
C SER A 166 18.69 -6.97 12.66
N TRP A 167 19.15 -6.22 11.65
CA TRP A 167 19.89 -6.79 10.50
C TRP A 167 21.22 -7.47 10.91
N ARG A 168 21.59 -7.44 12.20
CA ARG A 168 22.62 -8.30 12.77
C ARG A 168 22.24 -9.79 12.71
N ASP A 169 20.95 -10.10 12.73
CA ASP A 169 20.43 -11.47 12.80
C ASP A 169 20.30 -12.14 11.41
N GLU A 170 20.18 -11.36 10.33
CA GLU A 170 20.08 -11.92 8.95
C GLU A 170 21.43 -12.36 8.36
N ILE A 171 22.56 -11.86 8.90
CA ILE A 171 23.90 -12.32 8.51
C ILE A 171 24.14 -13.77 8.98
N GLN A 172 23.41 -14.26 9.98
CA GLN A 172 23.55 -15.64 10.46
C GLN A 172 22.64 -16.64 9.74
N THR A 173 21.57 -16.20 9.09
CA THR A 173 20.59 -17.10 8.44
C THR A 173 20.80 -17.28 6.93
N SER A 174 21.79 -16.61 6.35
CA SER A 174 22.13 -16.70 4.92
C SER A 174 23.44 -17.46 4.62
N ASN A 175 23.92 -18.29 5.56
CA ASN A 175 24.98 -19.30 5.33
C ASN A 175 24.40 -20.68 4.99
#